data_AF-A0A4R6UTY7-F1
#
_entry.id   AF-A0A4R6UTY7-F1
#
_cell.length_a   1.000
_cell.length_b   1.000
_cell.length_c   1.000
_cell.angle_alpha   90.00
_cell.angle_beta   90.00
_cell.angle_gamma   90.00
#
_symmetry.space_group_name_H-M   'P 1'
#
loop_
_entity.id
_entity.type
_entity.pdbx_description
1 polymer ?
#
loop_
_entity_poly.entity_id
_entity_poly.type
_entity_poly.pdbx_seq_one_letter_code
_entity_poly.pdbx_strand_id
1 'polypeptide(L)' 'MQLSPLASGVQGVLRANELAADASSRIAQAGTTNPDQDLVTPVVDLLRAERLAEASARVIETEQRTLGSLLDVRA' A
#
# COMPACT_ATOMS: atom_id res chain seq x y z
N MET A 1 -7.86 5.91 20.87
CA MET A 1 -8.05 6.35 19.47
C MET A 1 -8.32 5.11 18.61
N GLN A 2 -9.59 4.75 18.39
CA GLN A 2 -9.92 3.70 17.42
C GLN A 2 -10.04 4.36 16.05
N LEU A 3 -8.97 4.27 15.25
CA LEU A 3 -9.07 4.54 13.81
C LEU A 3 -10.01 3.48 13.23
N SER A 4 -11.03 3.89 12.47
CA SER A 4 -11.89 2.91 11.78
C SER A 4 -11.01 2.04 10.86
N PRO A 5 -11.31 0.74 10.70
CA PRO A 5 -10.51 -0.12 9.84
C PRO A 5 -10.49 0.39 8.39
N LEU A 6 -11.60 1.00 7.94
CA LEU A 6 -11.66 1.72 6.67
C LEU A 6 -10.65 2.89 6.59
N ALA A 7 -10.59 3.75 7.61
CA ALA A 7 -9.61 4.86 7.64
C ALA A 7 -8.17 4.33 7.67
N SER A 8 -7.93 3.24 8.40
CA SER A 8 -6.63 2.56 8.43
C SER A 8 -6.25 1.98 7.06
N GLY A 9 -7.22 1.40 6.34
CA GLY A 9 -7.03 0.90 4.97
C GLY A 9 -6.70 2.02 4.00
N VAL A 10 -7.46 3.13 4.00
CA VAL A 10 -7.18 4.28 3.13
C VAL A 10 -5.80 4.87 3.42
N GLN A 11 -5.45 5.07 4.70
CA GLN A 11 -4.11 5.55 5.09
C GLN A 11 -3.00 4.57 4.71
N GLY A 12 -3.27 3.27 4.70
CA GLY A 12 -2.33 2.25 4.27
C GLY A 12 -2.04 2.34 2.77
N VAL A 13 -3.08 2.55 1.94
CA VAL A 13 -2.92 2.78 0.49
C VAL A 13 -2.12 4.06 0.20
N LEU A 14 -2.40 5.16 0.92
CA LEU A 14 -1.66 6.42 0.74
C LEU A 14 -0.17 6.24 1.06
N ARG A 15 0.16 5.60 2.18
CA ARG A 15 1.55 5.29 2.56
C ARG A 15 2.24 4.35 1.57
N ALA A 16 1.52 3.36 1.05
CA ALA A 16 2.05 2.48 0.02
C ALA A 16 2.42 3.25 -1.25
N ASN A 17 1.61 4.22 -1.66
CA ASN A 17 1.90 5.04 -2.83
C ASN A 17 3.15 5.93 -2.62
N GLU A 18 3.30 6.53 -1.43
CA GLU A 18 4.49 7.30 -1.07
C GLU A 18 5.77 6.45 -1.10
N LEU A 19 5.73 5.25 -0.51
CA LEU A 19 6.84 4.28 -0.52
C LEU A 19 7.18 3.82 -1.94
N ALA A 20 6.17 3.54 -2.77
CA ALA A 20 6.37 3.14 -4.15
C ALA A 20 7.00 4.26 -5.00
N ALA A 21 6.56 5.51 -4.82
CA ALA A 21 7.11 6.66 -5.53
C ALA A 21 8.57 6.90 -5.18
N ASP A 22 8.93 6.83 -3.88
CA ASP A 22 10.29 6.98 -3.41
C ASP A 22 11.21 5.83 -3.90
N ALA A 23 10.76 4.58 -3.76
CA ALA A 23 11.47 3.40 -4.27
C ALA A 23 11.71 3.48 -5.79
N SER A 24 10.68 3.86 -6.56
CA SER A 24 10.77 4.02 -8.01
C SER A 24 11.76 5.12 -8.39
N SER A 25 11.77 6.25 -7.67
CA SER A 25 12.72 7.34 -7.88
C SER A 25 14.17 6.87 -7.66
N ARG A 26 14.43 6.09 -6.60
CA ARG A 26 15.76 5.52 -6.32
C ARG A 26 16.20 4.53 -7.41
N ILE A 27 15.30 3.69 -7.92
CA ILE A 27 15.57 2.78 -9.05
C ILE A 27 15.95 3.57 -10.31
N ALA A 28 15.17 4.62 -10.64
CA ALA A 28 15.44 5.47 -11.79
C ALA A 28 16.80 6.20 -11.68
N GLN A 29 17.16 6.64 -10.48
CA GLN A 29 18.44 7.30 -10.21
C GLN A 29 19.63 6.35 -10.32
N ALA A 30 19.50 5.11 -9.83
CA ALA A 30 20.52 4.08 -9.99
C ALA A 30 20.80 3.77 -11.47
N GLY A 31 19.76 3.78 -12.31
CA GLY A 31 19.90 3.56 -13.76
C GLY A 31 20.55 4.71 -14.55
N THR A 32 20.63 5.93 -14.00
CA THR A 32 21.13 7.12 -14.71
C THR A 32 22.42 7.71 -14.14
N THR A 33 22.57 7.74 -12.82
CA THR A 33 23.65 8.50 -12.15
C THR A 33 24.77 7.62 -11.60
N ASN A 34 24.51 6.36 -11.23
CA ASN A 34 25.51 5.51 -10.58
C ASN A 34 25.26 4.00 -10.82
N PRO A 35 25.97 3.35 -11.77
CA PRO A 35 25.75 1.93 -12.06
C PRO A 35 26.14 0.97 -10.92
N ASP A 36 26.93 1.43 -9.94
CA ASP A 36 27.31 0.67 -8.74
C ASP A 36 26.35 0.89 -7.55
N GLN A 37 25.23 1.61 -7.72
CA GLN A 37 24.25 1.78 -6.65
C GLN A 37 23.50 0.47 -6.36
N ASP A 38 23.26 0.18 -5.07
CA ASP A 38 22.45 -0.95 -4.63
C ASP A 38 21.00 -0.81 -5.12
N LEU A 39 20.62 -1.67 -6.07
CA LEU A 39 19.26 -1.80 -6.58
C LEU A 39 18.39 -2.76 -5.75
N VAL A 40 18.98 -3.59 -4.90
CA VAL A 40 18.24 -4.61 -4.13
C VAL A 40 17.34 -3.92 -3.12
N THR A 41 17.87 -2.98 -2.35
CA THR A 41 17.10 -2.22 -1.34
C THR A 41 15.86 -1.53 -1.94
N PRO A 42 15.98 -0.67 -2.98
CA PRO A 42 14.81 0.02 -3.51
C PRO A 42 13.82 -0.91 -4.22
N VAL A 43 14.26 -2.03 -4.81
CA VAL A 43 13.35 -3.03 -5.38
C VAL A 43 12.56 -3.76 -4.28
N VAL A 44 13.20 -4.10 -3.16
CA VAL A 44 12.53 -4.70 -2.01
C VAL A 44 11.56 -3.71 -1.37
N ASP A 45 11.92 -2.43 -1.28
CA ASP A 45 11.03 -1.37 -0.79
C ASP A 45 9.79 -1.21 -1.70
N LEU A 46 9.95 -1.33 -3.02
CA LEU A 46 8.85 -1.30 -3.97
C LEU A 46 7.92 -2.52 -3.77
N LEU A 47 8.46 -3.72 -3.59
CA LEU A 47 7.68 -4.92 -3.29
C LEU A 47 6.93 -4.78 -1.95
N ARG A 48 7.58 -4.19 -0.94
CA ARG A 48 6.94 -3.91 0.35
C ARG A 48 5.78 -2.93 0.21
N ALA A 49 5.93 -1.90 -0.64
CA ALA A 49 4.87 -0.95 -0.95
C ALA A 49 3.66 -1.65 -1.60
N GLU A 50 3.91 -2.53 -2.58
CA GLU A 50 2.86 -3.34 -3.22
C GLU A 50 2.09 -4.18 -2.21
N ARG A 51 2.79 -4.92 -1.34
CA ARG A 51 2.16 -5.74 -0.30
C ARG A 51 1.38 -4.91 0.72
N LEU A 52 1.86 -3.71 1.04
CA LEU A 52 1.14 -2.79 1.93
C LEU A 52 -0.16 -2.30 1.26
N ALA A 53 -0.13 -1.96 -0.02
CA ALA A 53 -1.31 -1.57 -0.78
C ALA A 53 -2.33 -2.72 -0.84
N GLU A 54 -1.88 -3.94 -1.16
CA GLU A 54 -2.72 -5.13 -1.23
C GLU A 54 -3.39 -5.45 0.12
N ALA A 55 -2.62 -5.46 1.20
CA ALA A 55 -3.15 -5.68 2.54
C ALA A 55 -4.18 -4.59 2.93
N SER A 56 -3.91 -3.34 2.59
CA SER A 56 -4.80 -2.22 2.88
C SER A 56 -6.10 -2.30 2.06
N ALA A 57 -6.01 -2.69 0.79
CA ALA A 57 -7.18 -2.94 -0.05
C ALA A 57 -8.04 -4.07 0.52
N ARG A 58 -7.42 -5.14 1.05
CA ARG A 58 -8.13 -6.26 1.68
C ARG A 58 -8.91 -5.85 2.94
N VAL A 59 -8.38 -4.90 3.71
CA VAL A 59 -9.09 -4.31 4.85
C VAL A 59 -10.33 -3.55 4.37
N ILE A 60 -10.18 -2.69 3.35
CA ILE A 60 -11.30 -1.94 2.77
C ILE A 60 -12.38 -2.88 2.23
N GLU A 61 -11.99 -3.93 1.49
CA GLU A 61 -12.89 -4.94 0.96
C GLU A 61 -13.65 -5.67 2.08
N THR A 62 -12.95 -6.03 3.17
CA THR A 62 -13.56 -6.73 4.30
C THR A 62 -14.56 -5.86 5.04
N GLU A 63 -14.25 -4.58 5.24
CA GLU A 63 -15.18 -3.61 5.81
C GLU A 63 -16.43 -3.45 4.92
N GLN A 64 -16.24 -3.32 3.61
CA GLN A 64 -17.35 -3.18 2.68
C GLN A 64 -18.24 -4.42 2.63
N ARG A 65 -17.64 -5.62 2.67
CA ARG A 65 -18.38 -6.88 2.75
C ARG A 65 -19.15 -7.00 4.06
N THR A 66 -18.59 -6.55 5.18
CA THR A 66 -19.24 -6.57 6.49
C THR A 66 -20.40 -5.57 6.54
N LEU A 67 -20.23 -4.37 5.99
CA LEU A 67 -21.32 -3.39 5.88
C LEU A 67 -22.44 -3.91 4.95
N GLY A 68 -22.06 -4.52 3.84
CA GLY A 68 -23.01 -5.13 2.89
C GLY A 68 -23.83 -6.25 3.53
N SER A 69 -23.19 -7.17 4.28
CA SER A 69 -23.92 -8.24 4.97
C SER A 69 -24.83 -7.72 6.09
N LEU A 70 -24.44 -6.65 6.79
CA LEU A 70 -25.30 -6.02 7.80
C LEU A 70 -26.52 -5.32 7.19
N LEU A 71 -26.39 -4.76 5.98
CA LEU A 71 -27.51 -4.19 5.24
C LEU A 71 -28.46 -5.27 4.73
N ASP A 72 -27.93 -6.36 4.18
CA ASP A 72 -28.70 -7.49 3.65
C ASP A 72 -29.54 -8.19 4.73
N VAL A 73 -28.99 -8.37 5.94
CA VAL A 73 -29.73 -8.97 7.07
C VAL A 73 -30.91 -8.09 7.56
N ARG A 74 -30.89 -6.79 7.29
CA ARG A 74 -31.96 -5.85 7.70
C ARG A 74 -33.07 -5.68 6.65
N ALA A 75 -32.84 -6.07 5.40
CA ALA A 75 -33.81 -6.02 4.31
C ALA A 75 -34.82 -7.17 4.40
#